data_AF-A0A7W8NIA5-F1
#
_entry.id   AF-A0A7W8NIA5-F1
#
_cell.length_a   1.000
_cell.length_b   1.000
_cell.length_c   1.000
_cell.angle_alpha   90.00
_cell.angle_beta   90.00
_cell.angle_gamma   90.00
#
_symmetry.space_group_name_H-M   'P 1'
#
loop_
_entity.id
_entity.type
_entity.pdbx_description
1 polymer ?
#
loop_
_entity_poly.entity_id
_entity_poly.type
_entity_poly.pdbx_seq_one_letter_code
_entity_poly.pdbx_strand_id
1 'polypeptide(L)'
;MANPDPILTQLATARRLSSGLPAGVRMLQALGLNRHEQAGLLGLNPRSLERAAHPSAPVLVLAQLARLSITIGIYNALHLLYDANTAAGWLQRANQRPPFGGQTPLDYMRRGGVPAMDETRRLLAGDQGGLFSVTPKAHRAAADFRTVIEL
;
A
#
# COMPACT_ATOMS: atom_id res chain seq x y z
N MET A 1 28.68 14.00 -27.94
CA MET A 1 28.36 13.45 -26.60
C MET A 1 28.01 11.99 -26.76
N ALA A 2 28.74 11.07 -26.12
CA ALA A 2 28.37 9.66 -26.12
C ALA A 2 27.08 9.49 -25.31
N ASN A 3 26.07 8.85 -25.90
CA ASN A 3 24.85 8.48 -25.18
C ASN A 3 25.23 7.42 -24.13
N PRO A 4 24.90 7.58 -22.83
CA PRO A 4 25.22 6.57 -21.83
C PRO A 4 24.59 5.23 -22.20
N ASP A 5 25.28 4.14 -21.84
CA ASP A 5 24.79 2.77 -22.04
C ASP A 5 23.37 2.63 -21.42
N PRO A 6 22.36 2.21 -22.22
CA PRO A 6 20.99 2.03 -21.75
C PRO A 6 20.88 1.12 -20.51
N ILE A 7 21.69 0.06 -20.42
CA ILE A 7 21.64 -0.90 -19.32
C ILE A 7 22.11 -0.26 -18.02
N LEU A 8 23.22 0.48 -18.06
CA LEU A 8 23.75 1.20 -16.90
C LEU A 8 22.75 2.26 -16.40
N THR A 9 22.06 2.94 -17.32
CA THR A 9 21.03 3.93 -17.01
C THR A 9 19.81 3.31 -16.33
N GLN A 10 19.36 2.14 -16.80
CA GLN A 10 18.23 1.42 -16.22
C GLN A 10 18.56 0.89 -14.81
N LEU A 11 19.75 0.33 -14.60
CA LEU A 11 20.21 -0.14 -13.29
C LEU A 11 20.34 1.01 -12.28
N ALA A 12 20.92 2.16 -12.70
CA ALA A 12 21.02 3.34 -11.86
C ALA A 12 19.62 3.87 -11.46
N THR A 13 18.67 3.86 -12.40
CA THR A 13 17.29 4.26 -12.14
C THR A 13 16.60 3.30 -11.16
N ALA A 14 16.72 1.99 -11.37
CA ALA A 14 16.17 0.99 -10.45
C ALA A 14 16.74 1.15 -9.03
N ARG A 15 18.06 1.38 -8.91
CA ARG A 15 18.71 1.61 -7.62
C ARG A 15 18.20 2.88 -6.93
N ARG A 16 18.04 3.97 -7.67
CA ARG A 16 17.47 5.23 -7.16
C ARG A 16 16.05 5.04 -6.66
N LEU A 17 15.19 4.34 -7.40
CA LEU A 17 13.81 4.09 -6.97
C LEU A 17 13.74 3.13 -5.78
N SER A 18 14.67 2.18 -5.71
CA SER A 18 14.78 1.22 -4.59
C SER A 18 15.15 1.89 -3.27
N SER A 19 15.75 3.09 -3.27
CA SER A 19 16.11 3.81 -2.04
C SER A 19 14.89 4.26 -1.22
N GLY A 20 13.69 4.22 -1.79
CA GLY A 20 12.43 4.45 -1.08
C GLY A 20 11.98 3.28 -0.20
N LEU A 21 12.59 2.10 -0.34
CA LEU A 21 12.18 0.88 0.37
C LEU A 21 12.12 1.04 1.91
N PRO A 22 13.12 1.63 2.61
CA PRO A 22 13.01 1.85 4.06
C PRO A 22 11.78 2.66 4.47
N ALA A 23 11.41 3.68 3.68
CA ALA A 23 10.25 4.51 3.96
C ALA A 23 8.95 3.72 3.75
N GLY A 24 8.84 2.98 2.65
CA GLY A 24 7.68 2.11 2.39
C GLY A 24 7.48 1.05 3.48
N VAL A 25 8.56 0.47 4.00
CA VAL A 25 8.49 -0.49 5.12
C VAL A 25 7.94 0.17 6.38
N ARG A 26 8.42 1.37 6.75
CA ARG A 26 7.88 2.11 7.91
C ARG A 26 6.42 2.52 7.72
N MET A 27 6.03 2.90 6.51
CA MET A 27 4.64 3.24 6.18
C MET A 27 3.70 2.04 6.37
N LEU A 28 4.09 0.85 5.90
CA LEU A 28 3.30 -0.37 6.13
C LEU A 28 3.24 -0.76 7.61
N GLN A 29 4.33 -0.55 8.36
CA GLN A 29 4.33 -0.74 9.81
C GLN A 29 3.33 0.19 10.51
N ALA A 30 3.26 1.46 10.09
CA ALA A 30 2.28 2.41 10.61
C ALA A 30 0.83 2.05 10.25
N LEU A 31 0.62 1.29 9.17
CA LEU A 31 -0.68 0.70 8.81
C LEU A 31 -0.97 -0.64 9.53
N GLY A 32 -0.14 -1.01 10.51
CA GLY A 32 -0.35 -2.20 11.35
C GLY A 32 0.18 -3.51 10.79
N LEU A 33 0.87 -3.50 9.63
CA LEU A 33 1.37 -4.75 9.04
C LEU A 33 2.62 -5.24 9.77
N ASN A 34 2.67 -6.55 10.02
CA ASN A 34 3.87 -7.22 10.53
C ASN A 34 4.90 -7.47 9.40
N ARG A 35 6.13 -7.88 9.75
CA ARG A 35 7.20 -8.09 8.77
C ARG A 35 6.87 -9.10 7.67
N HIS A 36 6.15 -10.16 8.00
CA HIS A 36 5.79 -11.19 7.02
C HIS A 36 4.78 -10.64 6.00
N GLU A 37 3.79 -9.88 6.47
CA GLU A 37 2.81 -9.20 5.62
C GLU A 37 3.46 -8.13 4.74
N GLN A 38 4.37 -7.33 5.31
CA GLN A 38 5.15 -6.33 4.58
C GLN A 38 5.95 -6.97 3.44
N ALA A 39 6.67 -8.05 3.74
CA ALA A 39 7.47 -8.77 2.75
C ALA A 39 6.58 -9.32 1.62
N GLY A 40 5.49 -10.00 1.99
CA GLY A 40 4.55 -10.56 1.03
C GLY A 40 3.90 -9.50 0.13
N LEU A 41 3.47 -8.37 0.69
CA LEU A 41 2.82 -7.31 -0.08
C LEU A 41 3.79 -6.63 -1.07
N LEU A 42 5.05 -6.42 -0.64
CA LEU A 42 6.11 -5.85 -1.47
C LEU A 42 6.74 -6.85 -2.46
N GLY A 43 6.38 -8.13 -2.40
CA GLY A 43 6.97 -9.17 -3.26
C GLY A 43 8.44 -9.46 -2.91
N LEU A 44 8.78 -9.35 -1.63
CA LEU A 44 10.09 -9.65 -1.06
C LEU A 44 9.98 -10.90 -0.17
N ASN A 45 11.10 -11.58 0.07
CA ASN A 45 11.20 -12.50 1.20
C ASN A 45 11.55 -11.74 2.49
N PRO A 46 11.30 -12.31 3.68
CA PRO A 46 11.58 -11.62 4.96
C PRO A 46 13.03 -11.17 5.12
N ARG A 47 14.01 -11.98 4.70
CA ARG A 47 15.45 -11.64 4.77
C ARG A 47 15.81 -10.43 3.90
N SER A 48 15.23 -10.32 2.70
CA SER A 48 15.41 -9.16 1.83
C SER A 48 14.78 -7.90 2.43
N LEU A 49 13.63 -8.04 3.09
CA LEU A 49 12.95 -6.94 3.79
C LEU A 49 13.76 -6.44 5.00
N GLU A 50 14.35 -7.34 5.78
CA GLU A 50 15.24 -6.99 6.89
C GLU A 50 16.40 -6.09 6.44
N ARG A 51 16.89 -6.33 5.22
CA ARG A 51 17.96 -5.53 4.60
C ARG A 51 17.51 -4.19 4.05
N ALA A 52 16.22 -3.85 4.09
CA ALA A 52 15.68 -2.62 3.50
C ALA A 52 16.44 -1.36 3.92
N ALA A 53 16.81 -1.24 5.20
CA ALA A 53 17.51 -0.07 5.76
C ALA A 53 19.05 -0.19 5.77
N HIS A 54 19.61 -1.29 5.28
CA HIS A 54 21.05 -1.53 5.30
C HIS A 54 21.73 -1.04 4.00
N PRO A 55 23.05 -0.74 4.02
CA PRO A 55 23.82 -0.42 2.81
C PRO A 55 23.73 -1.50 1.72
N SER A 56 23.44 -2.73 2.14
CA SER A 56 23.23 -3.89 1.28
C SER A 56 21.76 -4.11 0.92
N ALA A 57 20.91 -3.07 0.96
CA ALA A 57 19.52 -3.16 0.56
C ALA A 57 19.37 -3.74 -0.87
N PRO A 58 18.32 -4.54 -1.12
CA PRO A 58 18.09 -5.12 -2.43
C PRO A 58 17.79 -4.02 -3.47
N VAL A 59 18.29 -4.20 -4.69
CA VAL A 59 17.78 -3.45 -5.85
C VAL A 59 16.48 -4.13 -6.29
N LEU A 60 15.39 -3.38 -6.26
CA LEU A 60 14.05 -3.88 -6.56
C LEU A 60 13.87 -4.06 -8.07
N VAL A 61 13.22 -5.17 -8.44
CA VAL A 61 12.77 -5.38 -9.83
C VAL A 61 11.50 -4.57 -10.11
N LEU A 62 11.14 -4.42 -11.38
CA LEU A 62 10.01 -3.59 -11.81
C LEU A 62 8.71 -3.87 -11.05
N ALA A 63 8.37 -5.14 -10.85
CA ALA A 63 7.16 -5.52 -10.11
C ALA A 63 7.20 -5.09 -8.63
N GLN A 64 8.37 -5.15 -7.98
CA GLN A 64 8.54 -4.71 -6.59
C GLN A 64 8.52 -3.18 -6.48
N LEU A 65 9.10 -2.47 -7.46
CA LEU A 65 9.01 -1.01 -7.56
C LEU A 65 7.57 -0.54 -7.72
N ALA A 66 6.76 -1.23 -8.55
CA ALA A 66 5.34 -0.95 -8.68
C ALA A 66 4.59 -1.16 -7.35
N ARG A 67 4.83 -2.27 -6.66
CA ARG A 67 4.23 -2.56 -5.33
C ARG A 67 4.60 -1.51 -4.29
N LEU A 68 5.85 -1.07 -4.27
CA LEU A 68 6.34 -0.02 -3.39
C LEU A 68 5.63 1.31 -3.67
N SER A 69 5.56 1.71 -4.94
CA SER A 69 4.88 2.94 -5.37
C SER A 69 3.40 2.94 -4.97
N ILE A 70 2.69 1.84 -5.26
CA ILE A 70 1.27 1.69 -4.91
C ILE A 70 1.05 1.76 -3.40
N THR A 71 1.90 1.08 -2.63
CA THR A 71 1.86 1.09 -1.16
C THR A 71 1.99 2.50 -0.58
N ILE A 72 2.92 3.29 -1.12
CA ILE A 72 3.09 4.70 -0.71
C ILE A 72 1.82 5.49 -1.00
N GLY A 73 1.20 5.28 -2.17
CA GLY A 73 -0.07 5.90 -2.54
C GLY A 73 -1.21 5.54 -1.57
N ILE A 74 -1.34 4.26 -1.21
CA ILE A 74 -2.33 3.77 -0.24
C ILE A 74 -2.11 4.40 1.14
N TYR A 75 -0.86 4.42 1.62
CA TYR A 75 -0.52 5.04 2.90
C TYR A 75 -0.95 6.51 2.95
N ASN A 76 -0.57 7.29 1.94
CA ASN A 76 -0.91 8.70 1.85
C ASN A 76 -2.44 8.90 1.79
N ALA A 77 -3.14 8.04 1.05
CA ALA A 77 -4.59 8.14 0.94
C ALA A 77 -5.32 7.87 2.25
N LEU A 78 -4.93 6.81 2.96
CA LEU A 78 -5.52 6.49 4.25
C LEU A 78 -5.29 7.59 5.28
N HIS A 79 -4.10 8.20 5.32
CA HIS A 79 -3.80 9.29 6.26
C HIS A 79 -4.46 10.63 5.90
N LEU A 80 -4.92 10.80 4.65
CA LEU A 80 -5.75 11.96 4.29
C LEU A 80 -7.22 11.72 4.65
N LEU A 81 -7.71 10.50 4.48
CA LEU A 81 -9.11 10.14 4.65
C LEU A 81 -9.50 9.88 6.09
N TYR A 82 -8.56 9.42 6.92
CA TYR A 82 -8.82 8.90 8.25
C TYR A 82 -7.81 9.41 9.26
N ASP A 83 -8.20 9.43 10.53
CA ASP A 83 -7.28 9.62 11.63
C ASP A 83 -6.30 8.44 11.75
N ALA A 84 -5.19 8.66 12.46
CA ALA A 84 -4.11 7.68 12.57
C ALA A 84 -4.55 6.32 13.14
N ASN A 85 -5.50 6.29 14.09
CA ASN A 85 -5.96 5.03 14.69
C ASN A 85 -6.78 4.22 13.69
N THR A 86 -7.68 4.89 12.95
CA THR A 86 -8.49 4.25 11.91
C THR A 86 -7.61 3.77 10.76
N ALA A 87 -6.58 4.53 10.37
CA ALA A 87 -5.62 4.13 9.35
C ALA A 87 -4.78 2.91 9.76
N ALA A 88 -4.36 2.83 11.03
CA ALA A 88 -3.45 1.81 11.57
C ALA A 88 -3.96 0.37 11.58
N GLY A 89 -5.22 0.12 11.20
CA GLY A 89 -5.76 -1.23 11.02
C GLY A 89 -6.61 -1.38 9.77
N TRP A 90 -6.69 -0.35 8.91
CA TRP A 90 -7.64 -0.34 7.80
C TRP A 90 -7.44 -1.52 6.84
N LEU A 91 -6.18 -1.90 6.58
CA LEU A 91 -5.84 -3.01 5.68
C LEU A 91 -6.22 -4.39 6.23
N GLN A 92 -6.33 -4.54 7.55
CA GLN A 92 -6.56 -5.83 8.24
C GLN A 92 -8.02 -6.04 8.64
N ARG A 93 -8.87 -5.03 8.52
CA ARG A 93 -10.30 -5.16 8.84
C ARG A 93 -11.07 -5.67 7.62
N ALA A 94 -12.03 -6.57 7.87
CA ALA A 94 -12.99 -7.00 6.86
C ALA A 94 -13.70 -5.78 6.26
N ASN A 95 -13.77 -5.71 4.93
CA ASN A 95 -14.36 -4.58 4.23
C ASN A 95 -15.44 -5.07 3.26
N GLN A 96 -16.67 -4.60 3.44
CA GLN A 96 -17.80 -5.01 2.60
C GLN A 96 -17.88 -4.25 1.27
N ARG A 97 -17.13 -3.15 1.11
CA ARG A 97 -17.11 -2.39 -0.14
C ARG A 97 -16.52 -3.26 -1.26
N PRO A 98 -17.08 -3.22 -2.48
CA PRO A 98 -16.35 -3.67 -3.67
C PRO A 98 -14.98 -2.98 -3.74
N PRO A 99 -13.89 -3.69 -4.10
CA PRO A 99 -13.86 -5.08 -4.57
C PRO A 99 -13.66 -6.14 -3.47
N PHE A 100 -13.65 -5.76 -2.19
CA PHE A 100 -13.21 -6.63 -1.10
C PHE A 100 -14.24 -7.70 -0.72
N GLY A 101 -15.54 -7.38 -0.79
CA GLY A 101 -16.62 -8.36 -0.61
C GLY A 101 -16.58 -9.11 0.73
N GLY A 102 -16.21 -8.42 1.80
CA GLY A 102 -16.08 -8.97 3.16
C GLY A 102 -14.67 -9.47 3.50
N GLN A 103 -13.77 -9.61 2.52
CA GLN A 103 -12.35 -9.90 2.79
C GLN A 103 -11.63 -8.65 3.34
N THR A 104 -10.46 -8.87 3.94
CA THR A 104 -9.57 -7.76 4.28
C THR A 104 -8.94 -7.18 3.00
N PRO A 105 -8.72 -5.86 2.92
CA PRO A 105 -7.98 -5.28 1.80
C PRO A 105 -6.58 -5.87 1.64
N LEU A 106 -5.91 -6.24 2.73
CA LEU A 106 -4.61 -6.91 2.69
C LEU A 106 -4.67 -8.26 1.99
N ASP A 107 -5.64 -9.11 2.32
CA ASP A 107 -5.77 -10.44 1.70
C ASP A 107 -6.14 -10.32 0.22
N TYR A 108 -7.05 -9.40 -0.10
CA TYR A 108 -7.41 -9.09 -1.48
C TYR A 108 -6.18 -8.70 -2.31
N MET A 109 -5.37 -7.76 -1.80
CA MET A 109 -4.14 -7.33 -2.46
C MET A 109 -3.08 -8.44 -2.56
N ARG A 110 -2.93 -9.28 -1.54
CA ARG A 110 -1.96 -10.39 -1.56
C ARG A 110 -2.35 -11.47 -2.56
N ARG A 111 -3.64 -11.80 -2.68
CA ARG A 111 -4.15 -12.80 -3.63
C ARG A 111 -4.12 -12.27 -5.07
N GLY A 112 -4.54 -11.03 -5.29
CA GLY A 112 -4.65 -10.44 -6.63
C GLY A 112 -3.37 -9.77 -7.14
N GLY A 113 -2.34 -9.61 -6.30
CA GLY A 113 -1.07 -9.02 -6.68
C GLY A 113 -1.17 -7.54 -7.08
N VAL A 114 -0.33 -7.11 -8.02
CA VAL A 114 -0.25 -5.70 -8.46
C VAL A 114 -1.58 -5.14 -8.96
N PRO A 115 -2.39 -5.85 -9.78
CA PRO A 115 -3.71 -5.36 -10.19
C PRO A 115 -4.64 -5.03 -9.03
N ALA A 116 -4.76 -5.91 -8.03
CA ALA A 116 -5.60 -5.70 -6.86
C ALA A 116 -5.08 -4.57 -5.95
N MET A 117 -3.75 -4.44 -5.83
CA MET A 117 -3.14 -3.30 -5.12
C MET A 117 -3.49 -1.98 -5.80
N ASP A 118 -3.39 -1.91 -7.13
CA ASP A 118 -3.68 -0.69 -7.86
C ASP A 118 -5.18 -0.34 -7.85
N GLU A 119 -6.07 -1.34 -7.89
CA GLU A 119 -7.50 -1.15 -7.69
C GLU A 119 -7.82 -0.58 -6.29
N THR A 120 -7.20 -1.12 -5.25
CA THR A 120 -7.30 -0.60 -3.87
C THR A 120 -6.85 0.86 -3.79
N ARG A 121 -5.72 1.20 -4.43
CA ARG A 121 -5.22 2.56 -4.50
C ARG A 121 -6.17 3.49 -5.24
N ARG A 122 -6.74 3.07 -6.37
CA ARG A 122 -7.72 3.87 -7.13
C ARG A 122 -8.99 4.12 -6.34
N LEU A 123 -9.49 3.12 -5.62
CA LEU A 123 -10.64 3.28 -4.73
C LEU A 123 -10.38 4.38 -3.70
N LEU A 124 -9.23 4.32 -3.01
CA LEU A 124 -8.87 5.33 -2.01
C LEU A 124 -8.62 6.71 -2.63
N ALA A 125 -7.98 6.78 -3.80
CA ALA A 125 -7.80 8.05 -4.51
C ALA A 125 -9.15 8.66 -4.95
N GLY A 126 -10.12 7.82 -5.32
CA GLY A 126 -11.49 8.24 -5.60
C GLY A 126 -12.17 8.88 -4.39
N ASP A 127 -11.98 8.28 -3.21
CA ASP A 127 -12.48 8.83 -1.95
C ASP A 127 -11.81 10.18 -1.61
N GLN A 128 -10.51 10.36 -1.91
CA GLN A 128 -9.78 11.62 -1.65
C GLN A 128 -10.21 12.78 -2.55
N GLY A 129 -10.44 12.51 -3.83
CA GLY A 129 -10.66 13.54 -4.85
C GLY A 129 -12.12 13.96 -5.03
N GLY A 130 -13.08 13.33 -4.35
CA GLY A 130 -14.52 13.52 -4.60
C GLY A 130 -14.98 13.10 -6.01
N LEU A 131 -14.07 12.55 -6.83
CA LEU A 131 -14.32 12.16 -8.22
C LEU A 131 -15.21 10.91 -8.36
N PHE A 132 -15.42 10.19 -7.26
CA PHE A 132 -16.58 9.32 -7.07
C PHE A 132 -17.30 9.82 -5.82
N SER A 133 -18.38 10.55 -6.02
CA SER A 133 -19.16 11.22 -4.98
C SER A 133 -19.71 10.23 -3.94
N VAL A 134 -18.99 10.06 -2.83
CA VAL A 134 -19.57 9.52 -1.59
C VAL A 134 -20.26 10.67 -0.88
N THR A 135 -21.60 10.62 -0.82
CA THR A 135 -22.43 11.62 -0.15
C THR A 135 -22.01 11.82 1.32
N PRO A 136 -22.31 12.96 1.96
CA PRO A 136 -22.06 13.19 3.40
C PRO A 136 -22.64 12.11 4.34
N LYS A 137 -23.58 11.30 3.85
CA LYS A 137 -24.12 10.12 4.54
C LYS A 137 -23.14 8.93 4.55
N ALA A 138 -22.35 8.73 3.50
CA ALA A 138 -21.32 7.68 3.43
C ALA A 138 -20.13 7.97 4.34
N HIS A 139 -19.75 9.24 4.50
CA HIS A 139 -18.77 9.66 5.50
C HIS A 139 -19.25 9.35 6.93
N ARG A 140 -20.54 9.61 7.25
CA ARG A 140 -21.13 9.23 8.54
C ARG A 140 -21.22 7.71 8.71
N ALA A 141 -21.64 6.97 7.68
CA ALA A 141 -21.72 5.52 7.73
C ALA A 141 -20.34 4.85 7.95
N ALA A 142 -19.26 5.41 7.39
CA ALA A 142 -17.90 4.93 7.64
C ALA A 142 -17.36 5.27 9.04
N ALA A 143 -17.87 6.35 9.67
CA ALA A 143 -17.50 6.79 11.00
C ALA A 143 -18.31 6.10 12.13
N ASP A 144 -19.55 5.66 11.85
CA ASP A 144 -20.50 5.12 12.85
C ASP A 144 -20.41 3.60 13.10
N PHE A 145 -19.37 2.90 12.66
CA PHE A 145 -19.22 1.44 12.89
C PHE A 145 -18.84 1.06 14.34
N ARG A 146 -19.35 1.79 15.34
CA ARG A 146 -19.26 1.44 16.76
C ARG A 146 -20.52 0.79 17.35
N THR A 147 -21.56 0.51 16.57
CA THR A 147 -22.76 -0.13 17.11
C THR A 147 -23.38 -1.14 16.16
N VAL A 148 -22.83 -2.36 16.12
CA VAL A 148 -23.58 -3.59 15.76
C VAL A 148 -23.08 -4.75 16.64
N ILE A 149 -23.23 -4.58 17.94
CA ILE A 149 -23.58 -5.63 18.90
C ILE A 149 -24.74 -5.02 19.70
N GLU A 150 -25.80 -5.78 19.91
CA GLU A 150 -27.16 -5.38 20.35
C GLU A 150 -28.08 -4.85 19.23
N LEU A 151 -28.67 -5.77 18.46
CA LEU A 151 -30.00 -6.36 18.73
C LEU A 151 -30.19 -7.59 17.82
#